data_AF-A0A562TA08-F1
#
_entry.id   AF-A0A562TA08-F1
#
_cell.length_a   1.000
_cell.length_b   1.000
_cell.length_c   1.000
_cell.angle_alpha   90.00
_cell.angle_beta   90.00
_cell.angle_gamma   90.00
#
_symmetry.space_group_name_H-M   'P 1'
#
loop_
_entity.id
_entity.type
_entity.pdbx_description
1 polymer ?
#
loop_
_entity_poly.entity_id
_entity_poly.type
_entity_poly.pdbx_seq_one_letter_code
_entity_poly.pdbx_strand_id
1 'polypeptide(L)'
;MSKSFASTNDTADKSITFTQMARGCYAFTAEGDPNTGVIIGDDAIMVVDAQATPAMAEKVIEKIREVSDKPIKHVVLTHYHAVRALGASAYGASEIIASDLTKRMIEERGEADWASEYARFPRLFQDASSIPGLTRPTMSFASSMSVNLGNLEVRIMHLGRGHTMGDVVVWVPSRGAIYSGDLVEYKSACYCGDGHLGDWPRTLDRIAAFRPTSLMPGRGAALVGAEKVTEAIELTRDFVLTLRDATAASVEAGLGLKDTFLSVRDVMDPKFGSYAIYEHCLPFNIARAYDEALGLDIPQIWTAERDKDLWDALQGAVESGDSQSGEDTRQDDGEAPAGLSEEQGEATDAPTRQSDESTEDRHAADADYVQAEGAADTEGAHETAAETQPEPKTVGDAAPDDAPSEERDEANAGPSSEDLEVAAQLEQELEEALIEQIADGAPDEKHADAETTQTGKQKTVEPAE
;
A
#
# COMPACT_ATOMS: atom_id res chain seq x y z
N MET A 1 -16.54 26.85 17.30
CA MET A 1 -16.76 25.76 16.33
C MET A 1 -15.39 25.19 16.06
N SER A 2 -15.04 24.02 16.62
CA SER A 2 -13.77 23.37 16.34
C SER A 2 -13.71 23.02 14.85
N LYS A 3 -12.61 23.34 14.17
CA LYS A 3 -12.37 22.83 12.81
C LYS A 3 -12.32 21.31 12.92
N SER A 4 -13.22 20.60 12.25
CA SER A 4 -13.13 19.15 12.10
C SER A 4 -11.88 18.84 11.26
N PHE A 5 -11.02 17.95 11.75
CA PHE A 5 -9.77 17.56 11.08
C PHE A 5 -10.02 16.64 9.87
N ALA A 6 -11.24 16.12 9.74
CA ALA A 6 -11.66 15.32 8.58
C ALA A 6 -11.93 16.22 7.37
N SER A 7 -11.60 15.74 6.17
CA SER A 7 -11.88 16.39 4.87
C SER A 7 -13.38 16.41 4.51
N THR A 8 -14.23 16.68 5.50
CA THR A 8 -15.68 16.83 5.34
C THR A 8 -16.07 18.05 4.52
N ASN A 9 -15.13 18.99 4.30
CA ASN A 9 -15.36 20.23 3.55
C ASN A 9 -14.91 20.18 2.08
N ASP A 10 -14.15 19.16 1.65
CA ASP A 10 -13.81 18.98 0.23
C ASP A 10 -14.99 18.27 -0.45
N THR A 11 -15.83 19.01 -1.14
CA THR A 11 -17.04 18.48 -1.81
C THR A 11 -17.02 18.69 -3.32
N ALA A 12 -15.92 19.24 -3.86
CA ALA A 12 -15.81 19.57 -5.27
C ALA A 12 -15.57 18.32 -6.12
N ASP A 13 -16.27 18.25 -7.25
CA ASP A 13 -16.01 17.24 -8.28
C ASP A 13 -14.57 17.40 -8.81
N LYS A 14 -13.80 16.32 -8.75
CA LYS A 14 -12.43 16.27 -9.26
C LYS A 14 -12.41 16.04 -10.76
N SER A 15 -11.45 16.64 -11.44
CA SER A 15 -11.21 16.38 -12.87
C SER A 15 -10.67 14.96 -13.09
N ILE A 16 -11.44 14.15 -13.80
CA ILE A 16 -11.07 12.78 -14.14
C ILE A 16 -10.19 12.80 -15.40
N THR A 17 -9.08 12.07 -15.37
CA THR A 17 -8.29 11.75 -16.57
C THR A 17 -8.20 10.25 -16.79
N PHE A 18 -8.16 9.82 -18.06
CA PHE A 18 -7.95 8.43 -18.44
C PHE A 18 -6.78 8.37 -19.43
N THR A 19 -5.58 8.29 -18.88
CA THR A 19 -4.34 8.48 -19.62
C THR A 19 -3.80 7.14 -20.11
N GLN A 20 -3.57 7.00 -21.41
CA GLN A 20 -2.83 5.87 -21.96
C GLN A 20 -1.33 6.05 -21.69
N MET A 21 -0.79 5.28 -20.76
CA MET A 21 0.62 5.36 -20.35
C MET A 21 1.56 4.60 -21.28
N ALA A 22 1.07 3.48 -21.80
CA ALA A 22 1.68 2.67 -22.85
C ALA A 22 0.56 2.01 -23.67
N ARG A 23 0.88 1.38 -24.80
CA ARG A 23 -0.14 0.68 -25.61
C ARG A 23 -0.92 -0.28 -24.69
N GLY A 24 -2.25 -0.16 -24.66
CA GLY A 24 -3.12 -1.02 -23.85
C GLY A 24 -3.02 -0.86 -22.32
N CYS A 25 -2.20 0.06 -21.80
CA CYS A 25 -2.01 0.31 -20.38
C CYS A 25 -2.49 1.73 -20.06
N TYR A 26 -3.53 1.85 -19.23
CA TYR A 26 -4.16 3.12 -18.89
C TYR A 26 -4.17 3.34 -17.38
N ALA A 27 -4.22 4.61 -16.99
CA ALA A 27 -4.45 5.05 -15.62
C ALA A 27 -5.65 5.99 -15.58
N PHE A 28 -6.62 5.66 -14.74
CA PHE A 28 -7.71 6.52 -14.32
C PHE A 28 -7.25 7.32 -13.09
N THR A 29 -7.27 8.65 -13.18
CA THR A 29 -6.83 9.54 -12.08
C THR A 29 -7.88 10.61 -11.81
N ALA A 30 -7.99 11.08 -10.56
CA ALA A 30 -8.94 12.13 -10.18
C ALA A 30 -8.34 13.13 -9.16
N GLU A 31 -7.47 14.04 -9.63
CA GLU A 31 -6.89 15.16 -8.85
C GLU A 31 -6.51 14.84 -7.39
N GLY A 32 -5.74 13.77 -7.18
CA GLY A 32 -5.25 13.36 -5.86
C GLY A 32 -6.10 12.29 -5.17
N ASP A 33 -7.25 11.91 -5.73
CA ASP A 33 -8.00 10.73 -5.31
C ASP A 33 -7.30 9.43 -5.73
N PRO A 34 -7.66 8.29 -5.10
CA PRO A 34 -7.21 6.96 -5.48
C PRO A 34 -7.28 6.69 -7.00
N ASN A 35 -6.13 6.38 -7.60
CA ASN A 35 -6.04 5.96 -8.99
C ASN A 35 -6.51 4.50 -9.20
N THR A 36 -6.95 4.19 -10.42
CA THR A 36 -7.24 2.83 -10.88
C THR A 36 -6.52 2.56 -12.20
N GLY A 37 -5.86 1.41 -12.26
CA GLY A 37 -5.16 0.93 -13.46
C GLY A 37 -6.06 0.09 -14.35
N VAL A 38 -5.83 0.17 -15.66
CA VAL A 38 -6.54 -0.66 -16.64
C VAL A 38 -5.54 -1.21 -17.66
N ILE A 39 -5.50 -2.52 -17.82
CA ILE A 39 -4.66 -3.22 -18.80
C ILE A 39 -5.57 -4.00 -19.75
N ILE A 40 -5.45 -3.72 -21.05
CA ILE A 40 -6.27 -4.30 -22.11
C ILE A 40 -5.38 -5.19 -22.99
N GLY A 41 -5.54 -6.52 -22.84
CA GLY A 41 -4.98 -7.51 -23.76
C GLY A 41 -5.98 -7.89 -24.85
N ASP A 42 -5.70 -8.91 -25.67
CA ASP A 42 -6.57 -9.33 -26.78
C ASP A 42 -7.88 -10.01 -26.33
N ASP A 43 -7.85 -10.75 -25.23
CA ASP A 43 -8.98 -11.58 -24.77
C ASP A 43 -9.74 -11.00 -23.58
N ALA A 44 -9.10 -10.16 -22.78
CA ALA A 44 -9.64 -9.66 -21.52
C ALA A 44 -9.01 -8.34 -21.06
N ILE A 45 -9.68 -7.73 -20.08
CA ILE A 45 -9.24 -6.54 -19.36
C ILE A 45 -8.94 -6.92 -17.90
N MET A 46 -7.82 -6.40 -17.40
CA MET A 46 -7.48 -6.41 -15.98
C MET A 46 -7.60 -4.99 -15.43
N VAL A 47 -8.26 -4.87 -14.29
CA VAL A 47 -8.34 -3.64 -13.49
C VAL A 47 -7.39 -3.77 -12.29
N VAL A 48 -6.68 -2.70 -11.94
CA VAL A 48 -5.77 -2.64 -10.79
C VAL A 48 -6.29 -1.57 -9.83
N ASP A 49 -6.70 -2.00 -8.64
CA ASP A 49 -7.46 -1.25 -7.63
C ASP A 49 -8.85 -0.79 -8.09
N ALA A 50 -9.84 -0.97 -7.22
CA ALA A 50 -11.24 -1.05 -7.58
C ALA A 50 -12.08 0.15 -7.15
N GLN A 51 -11.46 1.25 -6.71
CA GLN A 51 -12.13 2.40 -6.08
C GLN A 51 -12.84 2.02 -4.76
N ALA A 52 -13.33 3.04 -4.06
CA ALA A 52 -13.94 2.93 -2.75
C ALA A 52 -15.39 2.42 -2.77
N THR A 53 -16.12 2.62 -3.87
CA THR A 53 -17.51 2.14 -4.00
C THR A 53 -17.79 1.59 -5.39
N PRO A 54 -18.78 0.70 -5.53
CA PRO A 54 -19.27 0.26 -6.83
C PRO A 54 -19.68 1.43 -7.73
N ALA A 55 -20.35 2.45 -7.19
CA ALA A 55 -20.73 3.63 -7.97
C ALA A 55 -19.53 4.43 -8.52
N MET A 56 -18.42 4.47 -7.79
CA MET A 56 -17.18 5.08 -8.31
C MET A 56 -16.49 4.18 -9.33
N ALA A 57 -16.49 2.86 -9.12
CA ALA A 57 -15.98 1.90 -10.08
C ALA A 57 -16.72 1.96 -11.43
N GLU A 58 -18.04 2.23 -11.45
CA GLU A 58 -18.78 2.44 -12.69
C GLU A 58 -18.21 3.57 -13.56
N LYS A 59 -17.71 4.66 -12.96
CA LYS A 59 -17.05 5.75 -13.72
C LYS A 59 -15.78 5.26 -14.43
N VAL A 60 -15.06 4.31 -13.82
CA VAL A 60 -13.91 3.67 -14.46
C VAL A 60 -14.39 2.77 -15.60
N ILE A 61 -15.45 1.98 -15.38
CA ILE A 61 -16.04 1.11 -16.40
C ILE A 61 -16.49 1.91 -17.62
N GLU A 62 -17.14 3.06 -17.42
CA GLU A 62 -17.51 3.99 -18.50
C GLU A 62 -16.29 4.38 -19.36
N LYS A 63 -15.17 4.76 -18.72
CA LYS A 63 -13.91 5.08 -19.42
C LYS A 63 -13.29 3.88 -20.13
N ILE A 64 -13.37 2.69 -19.54
CA ILE A 64 -12.93 1.45 -20.20
C ILE A 64 -13.74 1.22 -21.48
N ARG A 65 -15.06 1.43 -21.43
CA ARG A 65 -15.97 1.19 -22.57
C ARG A 65 -15.83 2.20 -23.70
N GLU A 66 -15.27 3.38 -23.44
CA GLU A 66 -14.88 4.33 -24.50
C GLU A 66 -13.76 3.78 -25.41
N VAL A 67 -12.95 2.83 -24.93
CA VAL A 67 -11.76 2.34 -25.67
C VAL A 67 -11.74 0.82 -25.90
N SER A 68 -12.63 0.05 -25.28
CA SER A 68 -12.65 -1.41 -25.41
C SER A 68 -13.97 -2.06 -24.99
N ASP A 69 -14.46 -2.98 -25.83
CA ASP A 69 -15.61 -3.85 -25.54
C ASP A 69 -15.21 -5.20 -24.93
N LYS A 70 -13.92 -5.42 -24.67
CA LYS A 70 -13.41 -6.69 -24.13
C LYS A 70 -13.96 -6.94 -22.71
N PRO A 71 -14.15 -8.21 -22.31
CA PRO A 71 -14.66 -8.53 -20.98
C PRO A 71 -13.64 -8.14 -19.90
N ILE A 72 -14.13 -7.53 -18.82
CA ILE A 72 -13.34 -7.32 -17.60
C ILE A 72 -13.39 -8.64 -16.84
N LYS A 73 -12.26 -9.37 -16.80
CA LYS A 73 -12.19 -10.70 -16.17
C LYS A 73 -11.42 -10.70 -14.85
N HIS A 74 -10.49 -9.77 -14.69
CA HIS A 74 -9.57 -9.72 -13.56
C HIS A 74 -9.63 -8.36 -12.88
N VAL A 75 -9.71 -8.36 -11.56
CA VAL A 75 -9.49 -7.20 -10.69
C VAL A 75 -8.34 -7.57 -9.75
N VAL A 76 -7.27 -6.79 -9.74
CA VAL A 76 -6.15 -6.95 -8.80
C VAL A 76 -6.32 -5.92 -7.69
N LEU A 77 -6.31 -6.36 -6.45
CA LEU A 77 -6.26 -5.49 -5.28
C LEU A 77 -4.80 -5.40 -4.83
N THR A 78 -4.20 -4.23 -4.95
CA THR A 78 -2.78 -4.06 -4.62
C THR A 78 -2.52 -4.17 -3.13
N HIS A 79 -3.48 -3.74 -2.31
CA HIS A 79 -3.47 -3.82 -0.85
C HIS A 79 -4.90 -3.79 -0.30
N TYR A 80 -5.05 -3.85 1.02
CA TYR A 80 -6.34 -4.14 1.68
C TYR A 80 -7.25 -2.93 1.88
N HIS A 81 -6.74 -1.70 1.71
CA HIS A 81 -7.48 -0.48 2.08
C HIS A 81 -8.83 -0.40 1.35
N ALA A 82 -9.86 -0.01 2.09
CA ALA A 82 -11.25 0.04 1.68
C ALA A 82 -11.43 0.89 0.41
N VAL A 83 -10.70 1.99 0.31
CA VAL A 83 -10.71 2.91 -0.83
C VAL A 83 -10.15 2.31 -2.13
N ARG A 84 -9.52 1.13 -2.05
CA ARG A 84 -9.02 0.35 -3.18
C ARG A 84 -9.81 -0.92 -3.42
N ALA A 85 -10.50 -1.45 -2.42
CA ALA A 85 -11.06 -2.80 -2.46
C ALA A 85 -12.57 -2.83 -2.71
N LEU A 86 -13.33 -1.91 -2.11
CA LEU A 86 -14.78 -2.09 -1.92
C LEU A 86 -15.61 -1.89 -3.20
N GLY A 87 -15.07 -1.22 -4.22
CA GLY A 87 -15.74 -1.09 -5.52
C GLY A 87 -15.65 -2.32 -6.43
N ALA A 88 -14.93 -3.38 -6.02
CA ALA A 88 -14.64 -4.53 -6.88
C ALA A 88 -15.87 -5.24 -7.44
N SER A 89 -17.01 -5.23 -6.74
CA SER A 89 -18.23 -5.89 -7.18
C SER A 89 -18.86 -5.30 -8.44
N ALA A 90 -18.60 -4.02 -8.76
CA ALA A 90 -19.13 -3.38 -9.98
C ALA A 90 -18.58 -4.02 -11.26
N TYR A 91 -17.34 -4.49 -11.24
CA TYR A 91 -16.66 -4.98 -12.44
C TYR A 91 -17.21 -6.32 -12.96
N GLY A 92 -17.97 -7.06 -12.15
CA GLY A 92 -18.47 -8.39 -12.53
C GLY A 92 -17.36 -9.36 -12.92
N ALA A 93 -16.15 -9.16 -12.40
CA ALA A 93 -14.97 -9.92 -12.76
C ALA A 93 -15.07 -11.37 -12.27
N SER A 94 -14.57 -12.30 -13.07
CA SER A 94 -14.48 -13.72 -12.68
C SER A 94 -13.42 -13.95 -11.60
N GLU A 95 -12.37 -13.13 -11.59
CA GLU A 95 -11.24 -13.27 -10.67
C GLU A 95 -10.97 -11.94 -9.97
N ILE A 96 -10.98 -11.96 -8.64
CA ILE A 96 -10.47 -10.89 -7.79
C ILE A 96 -9.20 -11.44 -7.14
N ILE A 97 -8.07 -10.85 -7.52
CA ILE A 97 -6.73 -11.33 -7.22
C ILE A 97 -6.10 -10.43 -6.17
N ALA A 98 -5.48 -11.03 -5.15
CA ALA A 98 -4.69 -10.32 -4.13
C ALA A 98 -3.49 -11.17 -3.69
N SER A 99 -2.51 -10.60 -3.01
CA SER A 99 -1.53 -11.43 -2.27
C SER A 99 -2.22 -12.17 -1.12
N ASP A 100 -1.64 -13.28 -0.66
CA ASP A 100 -2.12 -13.99 0.54
C ASP A 100 -2.15 -13.07 1.77
N LEU A 101 -1.18 -12.15 1.87
CA LEU A 101 -1.11 -11.14 2.92
C LEU A 101 -2.24 -10.12 2.80
N THR A 102 -2.48 -9.54 1.63
CA THR A 102 -3.59 -8.60 1.41
C THR A 102 -4.93 -9.25 1.70
N LYS A 103 -5.13 -10.52 1.28
CA LYS A 103 -6.35 -11.27 1.58
C LYS A 103 -6.58 -11.40 3.10
N ARG A 104 -5.55 -11.80 3.87
CA ARG A 104 -5.64 -11.88 5.33
C ARG A 104 -5.92 -10.52 5.96
N MET A 105 -5.26 -9.46 5.50
CA MET A 105 -5.49 -8.11 6.02
C MET A 105 -6.91 -7.59 5.77
N ILE A 106 -7.52 -7.93 4.62
CA ILE A 106 -8.94 -7.62 4.39
C ILE A 106 -9.82 -8.30 5.44
N GLU A 107 -9.57 -9.59 5.72
CA GLU A 107 -10.35 -10.36 6.70
C GLU A 107 -10.16 -9.85 8.14
N GLU A 108 -8.93 -9.50 8.52
CA GLU A 108 -8.56 -9.08 9.87
C GLU A 108 -8.89 -7.62 10.18
N ARG A 109 -8.76 -6.73 9.17
CA ARG A 109 -8.69 -5.26 9.38
C ARG A 109 -9.68 -4.48 8.52
N GLY A 110 -10.25 -5.09 7.48
CA GLY A 110 -11.04 -4.40 6.47
C GLY A 110 -12.27 -3.65 7.02
N GLU A 111 -12.95 -4.19 8.03
CA GLU A 111 -14.11 -3.52 8.63
C GLU A 111 -13.71 -2.24 9.39
N ALA A 112 -12.61 -2.31 10.16
CA ALA A 112 -12.12 -1.15 10.91
C ALA A 112 -11.59 -0.07 9.97
N ASP A 113 -10.85 -0.49 8.95
CA ASP A 113 -10.34 0.39 7.90
C ASP A 113 -11.47 1.09 7.13
N TRP A 114 -12.49 0.34 6.70
CA TRP A 114 -13.67 0.92 6.06
C TRP A 114 -14.36 1.94 6.97
N ALA A 115 -14.63 1.59 8.23
CA ALA A 115 -15.29 2.51 9.16
C ALA A 115 -14.46 3.81 9.36
N SER A 116 -13.15 3.69 9.50
CA SER A 116 -12.23 4.83 9.65
C SER A 116 -12.18 5.69 8.39
N GLU A 117 -11.95 5.09 7.22
CA GLU A 117 -11.90 5.79 5.92
C GLU A 117 -13.22 6.48 5.59
N TYR A 118 -14.36 5.83 5.84
CA TYR A 118 -15.69 6.42 5.63
C TYR A 118 -15.92 7.66 6.49
N ALA A 119 -15.50 7.61 7.75
CA ALA A 119 -15.61 8.74 8.67
C ALA A 119 -14.67 9.91 8.27
N ARG A 120 -13.47 9.60 7.76
CA ARG A 120 -12.46 10.60 7.39
C ARG A 120 -12.72 11.23 6.02
N PHE A 121 -13.21 10.44 5.06
CA PHE A 121 -13.37 10.83 3.65
C PHE A 121 -14.74 10.42 3.08
N PRO A 122 -15.87 10.88 3.65
CA PRO A 122 -17.19 10.48 3.18
C PRO A 122 -17.43 10.75 1.67
N ARG A 123 -16.73 11.75 1.11
CA ARG A 123 -16.78 12.06 -0.34
C ARG A 123 -16.25 10.94 -1.24
N LEU A 124 -15.31 10.14 -0.75
CA LEU A 124 -14.76 8.99 -1.46
C LEU A 124 -15.72 7.81 -1.40
N PHE A 125 -16.78 7.87 -0.59
CA PHE A 125 -17.76 6.80 -0.47
C PHE A 125 -19.10 7.20 -1.09
N GLN A 126 -19.06 7.67 -2.35
CA GLN A 126 -20.26 8.03 -3.10
C GLN A 126 -21.16 6.80 -3.25
N ASP A 127 -22.43 6.96 -2.86
CA ASP A 127 -23.38 5.85 -2.77
C ASP A 127 -22.83 4.66 -1.96
N ALA A 128 -22.38 4.92 -0.73
CA ALA A 128 -21.87 3.89 0.18
C ALA A 128 -22.84 2.72 0.39
N SER A 129 -24.15 2.95 0.24
CA SER A 129 -25.18 1.90 0.27
C SER A 129 -25.04 0.84 -0.83
N SER A 130 -24.31 1.13 -1.91
CA SER A 130 -24.03 0.18 -2.98
C SER A 130 -22.99 -0.88 -2.61
N ILE A 131 -22.22 -0.69 -1.53
CA ILE A 131 -21.17 -1.62 -1.09
C ILE A 131 -21.83 -2.88 -0.50
N PRO A 132 -21.61 -4.08 -1.05
CA PRO A 132 -22.26 -5.31 -0.57
C PRO A 132 -21.62 -5.90 0.71
N GLY A 133 -20.50 -5.34 1.15
CA GLY A 133 -19.65 -5.82 2.24
C GLY A 133 -18.18 -5.82 1.83
N LEU A 134 -17.31 -6.34 2.69
CA LEU A 134 -15.89 -6.49 2.34
C LEU A 134 -15.71 -7.36 1.10
N THR A 135 -14.84 -6.88 0.21
CA THR A 135 -14.44 -7.62 -0.99
C THR A 135 -13.65 -8.85 -0.60
N ARG A 136 -14.08 -10.03 -1.06
CA ARG A 136 -13.37 -11.29 -0.82
C ARG A 136 -12.59 -11.68 -2.08
N PRO A 137 -11.24 -11.63 -2.07
CA PRO A 137 -10.44 -12.13 -3.18
C PRO A 137 -10.80 -13.60 -3.49
N THR A 138 -11.08 -13.88 -4.76
CA THR A 138 -11.39 -15.24 -5.23
C THR A 138 -10.13 -16.04 -5.55
N MET A 139 -9.00 -15.35 -5.73
CA MET A 139 -7.68 -15.94 -5.95
C MET A 139 -6.63 -15.19 -5.14
N SER A 140 -5.66 -15.92 -4.59
CA SER A 140 -4.50 -15.32 -3.94
C SER A 140 -3.20 -16.04 -4.29
N PHE A 141 -2.09 -15.34 -4.10
CA PHE A 141 -0.75 -15.85 -4.37
C PHE A 141 0.23 -15.43 -3.26
N ALA A 142 1.27 -16.24 -3.04
CA ALA A 142 2.24 -16.00 -1.98
C ALA A 142 3.28 -14.92 -2.35
N SER A 143 3.87 -15.02 -3.56
CA SER A 143 4.98 -14.14 -3.99
C SER A 143 4.71 -13.46 -5.33
N SER A 144 4.40 -14.22 -6.37
CA SER A 144 4.06 -13.70 -7.68
C SER A 144 3.17 -14.64 -8.48
N MET A 145 2.52 -14.09 -9.51
CA MET A 145 1.83 -14.85 -10.54
C MET A 145 1.83 -14.09 -11.87
N SER A 146 1.63 -14.80 -12.98
CA SER A 146 1.43 -14.18 -14.30
C SER A 146 0.04 -14.50 -14.84
N VAL A 147 -0.58 -13.50 -15.46
CA VAL A 147 -1.86 -13.61 -16.18
C VAL A 147 -1.62 -13.23 -17.63
N ASN A 148 -2.08 -14.08 -18.57
CA ASN A 148 -2.05 -13.76 -19.99
C ASN A 148 -3.41 -13.21 -20.42
N LEU A 149 -3.45 -11.95 -20.86
CA LEU A 149 -4.67 -11.28 -21.31
C LEU A 149 -4.95 -11.42 -22.81
N GLY A 150 -4.37 -12.43 -23.47
CA GLY A 150 -4.38 -12.60 -24.92
C GLY A 150 -3.16 -11.93 -25.54
N ASN A 151 -2.09 -12.71 -25.70
CA ASN A 151 -0.76 -12.28 -26.16
C ASN A 151 -0.13 -11.12 -25.36
N LEU A 152 -0.59 -10.89 -24.13
CA LEU A 152 -0.09 -9.85 -23.25
C LEU A 152 0.14 -10.45 -21.86
N GLU A 153 1.39 -10.74 -21.54
CA GLU A 153 1.79 -11.16 -20.20
C GLU A 153 1.68 -9.97 -19.24
N VAL A 154 1.02 -10.21 -18.10
CA VAL A 154 0.96 -9.31 -16.96
C VAL A 154 1.46 -10.05 -15.73
N ARG A 155 2.47 -9.51 -15.05
CA ARG A 155 3.06 -10.10 -13.84
C ARG A 155 2.53 -9.35 -12.62
N ILE A 156 2.06 -10.07 -11.62
CA ILE A 156 1.54 -9.55 -10.36
C ILE A 156 2.49 -10.05 -9.27
N MET A 157 3.07 -9.15 -8.48
CA MET A 157 4.21 -9.49 -7.63
C MET A 157 4.16 -8.73 -6.29
N HIS A 158 4.47 -9.43 -5.21
CA HIS A 158 4.82 -8.83 -3.93
C HIS A 158 6.32 -8.56 -3.90
N LEU A 159 6.73 -7.29 -3.97
CA LEU A 159 8.14 -6.88 -3.98
C LEU A 159 8.69 -6.56 -2.58
N GLY A 160 7.94 -6.92 -1.53
CA GLY A 160 8.20 -6.54 -0.15
C GLY A 160 7.17 -5.53 0.37
N ARG A 161 7.15 -5.39 1.70
CA ARG A 161 6.27 -4.47 2.41
C ARG A 161 6.72 -3.01 2.26
N GLY A 162 5.76 -2.10 2.27
CA GLY A 162 6.00 -0.66 2.24
C GLY A 162 4.80 0.07 2.80
N HIS A 163 3.82 0.37 1.95
CA HIS A 163 2.54 0.99 2.29
C HIS A 163 1.69 0.12 3.22
N THR A 164 1.70 -1.18 2.98
CA THR A 164 1.14 -2.21 3.84
C THR A 164 2.06 -3.44 3.85
N MET A 165 1.74 -4.41 4.69
CA MET A 165 2.45 -5.70 4.67
C MET A 165 2.17 -6.49 3.38
N GLY A 166 1.03 -6.28 2.73
CA GLY A 166 0.54 -7.09 1.61
C GLY A 166 0.82 -6.54 0.22
N ASP A 167 1.53 -5.42 0.10
CA ASP A 167 1.60 -4.62 -1.14
C ASP A 167 1.96 -5.43 -2.39
N VAL A 168 1.26 -5.14 -3.48
CA VAL A 168 1.46 -5.79 -4.77
C VAL A 168 1.68 -4.75 -5.85
N VAL A 169 2.60 -5.05 -6.77
CA VAL A 169 2.77 -4.32 -8.02
C VAL A 169 2.32 -5.16 -9.20
N VAL A 170 1.86 -4.49 -10.27
CA VAL A 170 1.51 -5.12 -11.54
C VAL A 170 2.44 -4.61 -12.63
N TRP A 171 3.17 -5.50 -13.29
CA TRP A 171 4.16 -5.20 -14.32
C TRP A 171 3.74 -5.78 -15.67
N VAL A 172 3.86 -4.97 -16.74
CA VAL A 172 3.59 -5.40 -18.12
C VAL A 172 4.90 -5.33 -18.92
N PRO A 173 5.69 -6.43 -18.98
CA PRO A 173 7.06 -6.40 -19.51
C PRO A 173 7.17 -5.83 -20.93
N SER A 174 6.31 -6.30 -21.84
CA SER A 174 6.32 -5.87 -23.25
C SER A 174 5.93 -4.39 -23.46
N ARG A 175 5.45 -3.71 -22.41
CA ARG A 175 5.00 -2.31 -22.46
C ARG A 175 5.81 -1.36 -21.59
N GLY A 176 6.72 -1.88 -20.77
CA GLY A 176 7.48 -1.04 -19.84
C GLY A 176 6.59 -0.30 -18.83
N ALA A 177 5.41 -0.85 -18.51
CA ALA A 177 4.38 -0.19 -17.70
C ALA A 177 4.20 -0.89 -16.35
N ILE A 178 4.28 -0.14 -15.26
CA ILE A 178 4.08 -0.63 -13.89
C ILE A 178 2.93 0.09 -13.19
N TYR A 179 2.20 -0.64 -12.37
CA TYR A 179 1.17 -0.14 -11.46
C TYR A 179 1.65 -0.46 -10.05
N SER A 180 1.94 0.55 -9.24
CA SER A 180 2.61 0.37 -7.95
C SER A 180 1.68 0.17 -6.77
N GLY A 181 0.36 0.34 -6.96
CA GLY A 181 -0.52 0.68 -5.84
C GLY A 181 0.03 1.92 -5.12
N ASP A 182 -0.15 1.96 -3.80
CA ASP A 182 0.25 3.09 -2.96
C ASP A 182 1.72 3.03 -2.53
N LEU A 183 2.51 2.08 -3.08
CA LEU A 183 3.97 2.04 -2.87
C LEU A 183 4.70 3.24 -3.48
N VAL A 184 4.13 3.87 -4.52
CA VAL A 184 4.65 5.10 -5.15
C VAL A 184 3.51 6.10 -5.26
N GLU A 185 3.78 7.34 -4.83
CA GLU A 185 2.86 8.47 -4.91
C GLU A 185 3.49 9.60 -5.73
N TYR A 186 2.68 10.44 -6.39
CA TYR A 186 3.21 11.57 -7.16
C TYR A 186 2.56 12.90 -6.79
N LYS A 187 3.32 13.75 -6.09
CA LYS A 187 2.88 15.07 -5.57
C LYS A 187 1.62 14.97 -4.69
N SER A 188 1.50 13.83 -4.03
CA SER A 188 0.51 13.49 -3.02
C SER A 188 1.26 12.91 -1.83
N ALA A 189 0.77 13.14 -0.62
CA ALA A 189 1.37 12.53 0.56
C ALA A 189 1.15 11.01 0.54
N CYS A 190 2.17 10.28 1.00
CA CYS A 190 2.04 8.86 1.27
C CYS A 190 1.21 8.67 2.53
N TYR A 191 0.23 7.78 2.49
CA TYR A 191 -0.41 7.32 3.73
C TYR A 191 0.47 6.23 4.34
N CYS A 192 1.08 6.52 5.48
CA CYS A 192 2.00 5.63 6.17
C CYS A 192 1.38 5.02 7.42
N GLY A 193 0.08 5.22 7.70
CA GLY A 193 -0.57 4.74 8.92
C GLY A 193 -0.49 3.21 9.12
N ASP A 194 -0.37 2.46 8.03
CA ASP A 194 -0.18 0.99 8.00
C ASP A 194 1.18 0.60 7.41
N GLY A 195 2.08 1.56 7.28
CA GLY A 195 3.35 1.40 6.58
C GLY A 195 4.44 0.72 7.40
N HIS A 196 5.44 0.21 6.70
CA HIS A 196 6.71 -0.30 7.22
C HIS A 196 7.84 0.60 6.72
N LEU A 197 8.07 1.72 7.42
CA LEU A 197 8.90 2.82 6.94
C LEU A 197 10.38 2.42 6.81
N GLY A 198 10.85 1.48 7.64
CA GLY A 198 12.18 0.90 7.55
C GLY A 198 12.43 0.10 6.27
N ASP A 199 11.42 -0.61 5.77
CA ASP A 199 11.55 -1.53 4.63
C ASP A 199 11.16 -0.92 3.28
N TRP A 200 10.25 0.06 3.30
CA TRP A 200 9.70 0.69 2.10
C TRP A 200 10.79 1.16 1.11
N PRO A 201 11.92 1.78 1.52
CA PRO A 201 12.97 2.19 0.59
C PRO A 201 13.55 1.02 -0.24
N ARG A 202 13.66 -0.18 0.35
CA ARG A 202 14.12 -1.37 -0.37
C ARG A 202 13.09 -1.87 -1.37
N THR A 203 11.81 -1.75 -1.03
CA THR A 203 10.71 -2.05 -1.96
C THR A 203 10.71 -1.06 -3.15
N LEU A 204 11.01 0.22 -2.91
CA LEU A 204 11.21 1.21 -3.97
C LEU A 204 12.41 0.87 -4.88
N ASP A 205 13.53 0.40 -4.31
CA ASP A 205 14.69 -0.04 -5.09
C ASP A 205 14.32 -1.19 -6.04
N ARG A 206 13.52 -2.15 -5.55
CA ARG A 206 13.04 -3.28 -6.36
C ARG A 206 12.11 -2.82 -7.48
N ILE A 207 11.24 -1.83 -7.24
CA ILE A 207 10.41 -1.22 -8.30
C ILE A 207 11.31 -0.53 -9.35
N ALA A 208 12.29 0.25 -8.91
CA ALA A 208 13.20 0.97 -9.81
C ALA A 208 14.03 0.03 -10.70
N ALA A 209 14.38 -1.15 -10.21
CA ALA A 209 15.16 -2.16 -10.94
C ALA A 209 14.48 -2.66 -12.24
N PHE A 210 13.15 -2.58 -12.33
CA PHE A 210 12.42 -2.90 -13.58
C PHE A 210 12.66 -1.89 -14.70
N ARG A 211 13.24 -0.73 -14.37
CA ARG A 211 13.42 0.42 -15.28
C ARG A 211 12.13 0.77 -16.05
N PRO A 212 11.02 1.06 -15.35
CA PRO A 212 9.74 1.32 -16.01
C PRO A 212 9.85 2.57 -16.89
N THR A 213 9.27 2.50 -18.08
CA THR A 213 9.10 3.68 -18.94
C THR A 213 7.80 4.43 -18.65
N SER A 214 6.89 3.81 -17.90
CA SER A 214 5.67 4.44 -17.40
C SER A 214 5.21 3.81 -16.09
N LEU A 215 4.55 4.61 -15.24
CA LEU A 215 4.09 4.20 -13.91
C LEU A 215 2.73 4.84 -13.58
N MET A 216 1.81 4.04 -13.03
CA MET A 216 0.64 4.55 -12.33
C MET A 216 0.90 4.55 -10.83
N PRO A 217 0.98 5.73 -10.18
CA PRO A 217 1.09 5.83 -8.73
C PRO A 217 -0.26 5.58 -8.05
N GLY A 218 -0.25 5.39 -6.73
CA GLY A 218 -1.48 5.24 -5.93
C GLY A 218 -2.41 6.44 -6.05
N ARG A 219 -1.85 7.65 -6.07
CA ARG A 219 -2.48 8.96 -6.28
C ARG A 219 -1.55 9.88 -7.06
N GLY A 220 -2.15 10.91 -7.61
CA GLY A 220 -1.47 11.86 -8.48
C GLY A 220 -1.51 11.46 -9.94
N ALA A 221 -0.80 12.23 -10.78
CA ALA A 221 -0.86 12.04 -12.22
C ALA A 221 -0.15 10.77 -12.69
N ALA A 222 -0.67 10.15 -13.75
CA ALA A 222 -0.01 9.07 -14.46
C ALA A 222 1.34 9.52 -15.05
N LEU A 223 2.35 8.67 -14.98
CA LEU A 223 3.73 9.01 -15.33
C LEU A 223 4.12 8.32 -16.64
N VAL A 224 4.57 9.13 -17.60
CA VAL A 224 5.07 8.66 -18.90
C VAL A 224 6.46 9.23 -19.11
N GLY A 225 7.43 8.34 -19.38
CA GLY A 225 8.85 8.66 -19.49
C GLY A 225 9.62 8.26 -18.23
N ALA A 226 10.78 7.63 -18.41
CA ALA A 226 11.62 7.12 -17.32
C ALA A 226 12.01 8.20 -16.30
N GLU A 227 12.29 9.43 -16.74
CA GLU A 227 12.64 10.54 -15.84
C GLU A 227 11.54 10.86 -14.83
N LYS A 228 10.27 10.88 -15.28
CA LYS A 228 9.12 11.12 -14.39
C LYS A 228 8.87 9.96 -13.44
N VAL A 229 9.10 8.73 -13.91
CA VAL A 229 9.01 7.53 -13.06
C VAL A 229 10.06 7.61 -11.95
N THR A 230 11.31 7.92 -12.30
CA THR A 230 12.38 8.12 -11.32
C THR A 230 12.06 9.26 -10.35
N GLU A 231 11.58 10.41 -10.85
CA GLU A 231 11.15 11.53 -10.00
C GLU A 231 10.13 11.07 -8.95
N ALA A 232 9.09 10.34 -9.33
CA ALA A 232 8.06 9.90 -8.39
C ALA A 232 8.56 8.90 -7.34
N ILE A 233 9.42 7.95 -7.74
CA ILE A 233 10.04 7.00 -6.82
C ILE A 233 10.91 7.76 -5.80
N GLU A 234 11.70 8.74 -6.25
CA GLU A 234 12.56 9.52 -5.36
C GLU A 234 11.77 10.47 -4.46
N LEU A 235 10.69 11.11 -4.94
CA LEU A 235 9.81 11.92 -4.10
C LEU A 235 9.12 11.09 -3.02
N THR A 236 8.69 9.86 -3.38
CA THR A 236 8.11 8.91 -2.40
C THR A 236 9.16 8.51 -1.37
N ARG A 237 10.37 8.15 -1.81
CA ARG A 237 11.49 7.81 -0.93
C ARG A 237 11.80 8.95 0.03
N ASP A 238 11.90 10.18 -0.48
CA ASP A 238 12.21 11.37 0.31
C ASP A 238 11.13 11.63 1.37
N PHE A 239 9.85 11.48 1.02
CA PHE A 239 8.74 11.59 1.97
C PHE A 239 8.86 10.58 3.11
N VAL A 240 9.01 9.28 2.77
CA VAL A 240 9.05 8.19 3.75
C VAL A 240 10.28 8.31 4.66
N LEU A 241 11.46 8.57 4.09
CA LEU A 241 12.69 8.71 4.87
C LEU A 241 12.67 9.95 5.76
N THR A 242 12.17 11.09 5.26
CA THR A 242 12.07 12.32 6.06
C THR A 242 11.16 12.10 7.28
N LEU A 243 9.98 11.50 7.06
CA LEU A 243 9.05 11.16 8.13
C LEU A 243 9.67 10.22 9.17
N ARG A 244 10.28 9.12 8.70
CA ARG A 244 10.91 8.10 9.54
C ARG A 244 12.02 8.70 10.40
N ASP A 245 12.96 9.39 9.76
CA ASP A 245 14.18 9.86 10.41
C ASP A 245 13.90 11.01 11.38
N ALA A 246 13.01 11.95 11.03
CA ALA A 246 12.59 13.02 11.94
C ALA A 246 11.84 12.48 13.17
N THR A 247 11.00 11.46 12.98
CA THR A 247 10.27 10.82 14.07
C THR A 247 11.20 10.02 14.97
N ALA A 248 12.11 9.23 14.40
CA ALA A 248 13.10 8.46 15.14
C ALA A 248 14.01 9.35 16.00
N ALA A 249 14.49 10.47 15.44
CA ALA A 249 15.28 11.45 16.20
C ALA A 249 14.50 12.05 17.38
N SER A 250 13.19 12.29 17.22
CA SER A 250 12.33 12.80 18.30
C SER A 250 12.14 11.77 19.42
N VAL A 251 11.98 10.49 19.07
CA VAL A 251 11.89 9.38 20.03
C VAL A 251 13.22 9.18 20.76
N GLU A 252 14.36 9.23 20.06
CA GLU A 252 15.70 9.15 20.67
C GLU A 252 15.94 10.29 21.66
N ALA A 253 15.41 11.48 21.37
CA ALA A 253 15.43 12.63 22.28
C ALA A 253 14.45 12.50 23.46
N GLY A 254 13.67 11.43 23.54
CA GLY A 254 12.70 11.17 24.62
C GLY A 254 11.44 12.02 24.54
N LEU A 255 11.10 12.56 23.37
CA LEU A 255 9.89 13.35 23.18
C LEU A 255 8.64 12.45 23.19
N GLY A 256 7.56 12.94 23.80
CA GLY A 256 6.24 12.30 23.69
C GLY A 256 5.62 12.50 22.30
N LEU A 257 4.54 11.79 22.01
CA LEU A 257 3.87 11.82 20.70
C LEU A 257 3.48 13.24 20.24
N LYS A 258 2.95 14.07 21.14
CA LYS A 258 2.55 15.45 20.81
C LYS A 258 3.74 16.35 20.45
N ASP A 259 4.82 16.28 21.20
CA ASP A 259 6.03 17.07 20.92
C ASP A 259 6.75 16.55 19.67
N THR A 260 6.72 15.23 19.46
CA THR A 260 7.20 14.60 18.22
C THR A 260 6.39 15.10 17.02
N PHE A 261 5.06 15.19 17.14
CA PHE A 261 4.21 15.71 16.08
C PHE A 261 4.61 17.14 15.67
N LEU A 262 4.83 18.03 16.64
CA LEU A 262 5.29 19.40 16.37
C LEU A 262 6.69 19.43 15.74
N SER A 263 7.64 18.68 16.30
CA SER A 263 9.02 18.58 15.80
C SER A 263 9.08 18.05 14.36
N VAL A 264 8.30 17.01 14.05
CA VAL A 264 8.27 16.42 12.71
C VAL A 264 7.63 17.37 11.69
N ARG A 265 6.62 18.16 12.08
CA ARG A 265 6.04 19.21 11.22
C ARG A 265 7.06 20.25 10.79
N ASP A 266 7.95 20.68 11.69
CA ASP A 266 9.01 21.64 11.36
C ASP A 266 9.92 21.15 10.21
N VAL A 267 10.04 19.82 10.03
CA VAL A 267 10.83 19.19 8.97
C VAL A 267 9.98 18.86 7.72
N MET A 268 8.76 18.35 7.92
CA MET A 268 7.91 17.85 6.84
C MET A 268 7.16 18.98 6.11
N ASP A 269 6.66 19.98 6.82
CA ASP A 269 5.81 21.05 6.25
C ASP A 269 6.53 21.84 5.13
N PRO A 270 7.81 22.26 5.28
CA PRO A 270 8.51 22.98 4.23
C PRO A 270 8.71 22.20 2.93
N LYS A 271 8.72 20.87 2.99
CA LYS A 271 8.98 19.98 1.85
C LYS A 271 7.70 19.46 1.20
N PHE A 272 6.71 19.12 2.03
CA PHE A 272 5.55 18.33 1.61
C PHE A 272 4.20 18.99 1.95
N GLY A 273 4.20 20.16 2.61
CA GLY A 273 2.98 20.86 3.02
C GLY A 273 2.02 21.18 1.86
N SER A 274 2.52 21.26 0.63
CA SER A 274 1.70 21.49 -0.57
C SER A 274 1.19 20.20 -1.24
N TYR A 275 1.55 19.03 -0.73
CA TYR A 275 1.12 17.76 -1.33
C TYR A 275 -0.36 17.53 -1.07
N ALA A 276 -1.04 16.92 -2.05
CA ALA A 276 -2.42 16.49 -1.85
C ALA A 276 -2.51 15.59 -0.62
N ILE A 277 -3.61 15.70 0.12
CA ILE A 277 -3.96 14.95 1.34
C ILE A 277 -2.95 15.00 2.50
N TYR A 278 -1.91 15.84 2.42
CA TYR A 278 -0.82 15.91 3.41
C TYR A 278 -1.31 16.09 4.84
N GLU A 279 -2.08 17.15 5.09
CA GLU A 279 -2.59 17.45 6.44
C GLU A 279 -3.44 16.30 7.01
N HIS A 280 -4.13 15.56 6.15
CA HIS A 280 -4.98 14.45 6.57
C HIS A 280 -4.18 13.21 6.96
N CYS A 281 -3.12 12.89 6.20
CA CYS A 281 -2.30 11.72 6.46
C CYS A 281 -1.32 11.94 7.62
N LEU A 282 -0.82 13.17 7.79
CA LEU A 282 0.33 13.45 8.65
C LEU A 282 0.19 12.94 10.11
N PRO A 283 -0.96 13.10 10.80
CA PRO A 283 -1.12 12.55 12.16
C PRO A 283 -0.95 11.03 12.23
N PHE A 284 -1.57 10.29 11.29
CA PHE A 284 -1.49 8.84 11.22
C PHE A 284 -0.08 8.38 10.86
N ASN A 285 0.54 9.11 9.94
CA ASN A 285 1.91 8.88 9.50
C ASN A 285 2.90 9.02 10.66
N ILE A 286 2.78 10.11 11.43
CA ILE A 286 3.65 10.36 12.59
C ILE A 286 3.38 9.35 13.69
N ALA A 287 2.11 9.05 13.99
CA ALA A 287 1.76 8.03 14.98
C ALA A 287 2.36 6.67 14.62
N ARG A 288 2.25 6.24 13.36
CA ARG A 288 2.84 4.98 12.91
C ARG A 288 4.37 5.00 12.95
N ALA A 289 5.01 6.08 12.50
CA ALA A 289 6.45 6.24 12.56
C ALA A 289 6.96 6.25 14.02
N TYR A 290 6.18 6.80 14.95
CA TYR A 290 6.47 6.84 16.37
C TYR A 290 6.39 5.43 16.98
N ASP A 291 5.33 4.68 16.66
CA ASP A 291 5.20 3.26 17.04
C ASP A 291 6.38 2.44 16.52
N GLU A 292 6.77 2.62 15.25
CA GLU A 292 7.89 1.91 14.64
C GLU A 292 9.23 2.26 15.31
N ALA A 293 9.47 3.54 15.61
CA ALA A 293 10.66 3.99 16.33
C ALA A 293 10.75 3.48 17.77
N LEU A 294 9.61 3.15 18.39
CA LEU A 294 9.54 2.47 19.69
C LEU A 294 9.70 0.94 19.59
N GLY A 295 9.88 0.40 18.38
CA GLY A 295 10.12 -1.02 18.14
C GLY A 295 8.88 -1.85 17.80
N LEU A 296 7.72 -1.22 17.56
CA LEU A 296 6.53 -1.92 17.08
C LEU A 296 6.62 -2.15 15.56
N ASP A 297 7.06 -3.34 15.14
CA ASP A 297 7.18 -3.69 13.71
C ASP A 297 5.83 -3.78 12.99
N ILE A 298 4.82 -4.36 13.65
CA ILE A 298 3.49 -4.57 13.05
C ILE A 298 2.59 -3.37 13.34
N PRO A 299 2.03 -2.70 12.31
CA PRO A 299 1.08 -1.62 12.49
C PRO A 299 -0.13 -2.07 13.31
N GLN A 300 -0.54 -1.23 14.26
CA GLN A 300 -1.80 -1.43 14.97
C GLN A 300 -2.99 -1.11 14.05
N ILE A 301 -4.13 -1.74 14.32
CA ILE A 301 -5.36 -1.51 13.56
C ILE A 301 -5.91 -0.11 13.89
N TRP A 302 -6.27 0.66 12.87
CA TRP A 302 -6.98 1.94 13.04
C TRP A 302 -8.46 1.68 13.35
N THR A 303 -8.79 1.68 14.64
CA THR A 303 -10.18 1.64 15.13
C THR A 303 -10.68 3.07 15.35
N ALA A 304 -12.01 3.24 15.40
CA ALA A 304 -12.61 4.54 15.73
C ALA A 304 -12.16 5.08 17.12
N GLU A 305 -11.85 4.18 18.06
CA GLU A 305 -11.30 4.54 19.36
C GLU A 305 -9.85 5.03 19.23
N ARG A 306 -8.98 4.32 18.50
CA ARG A 306 -7.60 4.75 18.27
C ARG A 306 -7.52 6.07 17.51
N ASP A 307 -8.39 6.25 16.52
CA ASP A 307 -8.50 7.53 15.81
C ASP A 307 -8.81 8.65 16.81
N LYS A 308 -9.80 8.45 17.67
CA LYS A 308 -10.18 9.41 18.71
C LYS A 308 -9.04 9.67 19.72
N ASP A 309 -8.36 8.62 20.17
CA ASP A 309 -7.24 8.73 21.12
C ASP A 309 -6.08 9.53 20.52
N LEU A 310 -5.76 9.28 19.25
CA LEU A 310 -4.78 10.08 18.51
C LEU A 310 -5.21 11.54 18.46
N TRP A 311 -6.49 11.80 18.17
CA TRP A 311 -7.01 13.17 18.15
C TRP A 311 -6.91 13.86 19.49
N ASP A 312 -7.33 13.19 20.58
CA ASP A 312 -7.26 13.72 21.93
C ASP A 312 -5.80 13.98 22.35
N ALA A 313 -4.86 13.11 21.96
CA ALA A 313 -3.43 13.29 22.23
C ALA A 313 -2.81 14.50 21.49
N LEU A 314 -3.32 14.83 20.30
CA LEU A 314 -2.82 15.94 19.47
C LEU A 314 -3.56 17.26 19.70
N GLN A 315 -4.60 17.30 20.54
CA GLN A 315 -5.33 18.53 20.87
C GLN A 315 -4.39 19.64 21.37
N GLY A 316 -4.54 20.83 20.80
CA GLY A 316 -3.72 22.02 21.08
C GLY A 316 -2.38 22.12 20.34
N ALA A 317 -1.93 21.08 19.62
CA ALA A 317 -0.81 21.18 18.66
C ALA A 317 -1.28 21.55 17.25
N VAL A 318 -2.52 21.20 16.92
CA VAL A 318 -3.14 21.42 15.61
C VAL A 318 -3.70 22.85 15.44
N GLU A 319 -4.01 23.54 16.54
CA GLU A 319 -4.61 24.89 16.49
C GLU A 319 -3.58 26.01 16.25
N SER A 320 -2.28 25.75 16.41
CA SER A 320 -1.20 26.74 16.37
C SER A 320 -0.54 26.98 15.00
N GLY A 321 -1.01 26.30 13.93
CA GLY A 321 -0.37 26.33 12.60
C GLY A 321 -0.68 27.53 11.70
N ASP A 322 -1.64 28.39 12.05
CA ASP A 322 -2.04 29.54 11.20
C ASP A 322 -1.72 30.87 11.89
N SER A 323 -0.50 31.38 11.69
CA SER A 323 -0.24 32.82 11.84
C SER A 323 0.95 33.30 11.01
N GLN A 324 0.78 33.35 9.68
CA GLN A 324 1.43 34.38 8.85
C GLN A 324 0.85 34.40 7.42
N SER A 325 -0.23 35.14 7.23
CA SER A 325 -0.41 35.92 6.01
C SER A 325 -1.16 37.20 6.38
N GLY A 326 -0.52 38.34 6.07
CA GLY A 326 -0.95 39.64 6.54
C GLY A 326 -2.09 40.21 5.71
N GLU A 327 -2.88 41.07 6.33
CA GLU A 327 -3.48 42.21 5.66
C GLU A 327 -3.45 43.42 6.60
N ASP A 328 -2.71 44.44 6.14
CA ASP A 328 -2.63 45.80 6.65
C ASP A 328 -3.88 46.56 6.24
N THR A 329 -4.75 46.90 7.19
CA THR A 329 -5.63 48.07 7.05
C THR A 329 -5.80 48.79 8.38
N ARG A 330 -5.33 50.04 8.41
CA ARG A 330 -5.65 51.08 9.40
C ARG A 330 -7.09 51.62 9.22
N GLN A 331 -7.55 52.29 10.29
CA GLN A 331 -8.74 53.19 10.44
C GLN A 331 -10.05 52.45 10.77
N ASP A 332 -10.94 52.90 11.66
CA ASP A 332 -11.08 54.14 12.43
C ASP A 332 -12.07 53.87 13.60
N ASP A 333 -12.15 54.83 14.51
CA ASP A 333 -12.79 54.87 15.82
C ASP A 333 -14.33 54.68 15.85
N GLY A 334 -14.89 54.26 16.99
CA GLY A 334 -16.34 54.40 17.24
C GLY A 334 -16.96 53.61 18.41
N GLU A 335 -16.91 54.21 19.60
CA GLU A 335 -17.91 54.20 20.70
C GLU A 335 -18.75 52.95 21.05
N ALA A 336 -18.62 52.52 22.30
CA ALA A 336 -19.68 51.84 23.07
C ALA A 336 -20.82 52.81 23.43
N PRO A 337 -22.00 52.32 23.86
CA PRO A 337 -22.19 52.29 25.31
C PRO A 337 -23.02 51.14 25.90
N ALA A 338 -22.90 51.12 27.24
CA ALA A 338 -23.47 50.30 28.29
C ALA A 338 -25.01 50.13 28.37
N GLY A 339 -25.40 49.08 29.12
CA GLY A 339 -26.68 48.93 29.84
C GLY A 339 -26.77 47.52 30.45
N LEU A 340 -26.50 47.33 31.75
CA LEU A 340 -27.49 47.14 32.86
C LEU A 340 -28.40 45.90 32.63
N SER A 341 -28.64 44.97 33.54
CA SER A 341 -28.48 44.82 35.00
C SER A 341 -29.01 43.41 35.37
N GLU A 342 -28.56 42.85 36.51
CA GLU A 342 -29.32 42.09 37.57
C GLU A 342 -30.44 41.09 37.17
N GLU A 343 -30.73 39.95 37.81
CA GLU A 343 -30.29 39.23 39.01
C GLU A 343 -31.06 37.88 39.01
N GLN A 344 -30.50 36.87 39.70
CA GLN A 344 -31.16 35.81 40.50
C GLN A 344 -32.20 34.83 39.89
N GLY A 345 -32.05 33.54 40.26
CA GLY A 345 -33.16 32.58 40.25
C GLY A 345 -32.74 31.11 40.33
N GLU A 346 -33.25 30.40 41.34
CA GLU A 346 -32.84 29.07 41.83
C GLU A 346 -33.13 27.84 40.94
N ALA A 347 -32.49 26.74 41.37
CA ALA A 347 -32.58 25.35 40.97
C ALA A 347 -34.00 24.76 40.81
N THR A 348 -34.11 23.68 40.02
CA THR A 348 -34.67 22.38 40.47
C THR A 348 -34.44 21.24 39.45
N ASP A 349 -34.34 20.05 40.02
CA ASP A 349 -34.66 18.70 39.52
C ASP A 349 -33.81 17.99 38.44
N ALA A 350 -33.13 16.95 38.93
CA ALA A 350 -32.86 15.71 38.22
C ALA A 350 -34.15 14.88 38.05
N PRO A 351 -34.11 13.85 37.19
CA PRO A 351 -34.52 12.55 37.70
C PRO A 351 -33.50 11.44 37.43
N THR A 352 -33.41 10.62 38.47
CA THR A 352 -32.71 9.37 38.68
C THR A 352 -33.04 8.31 37.62
N ARG A 353 -32.06 7.49 37.25
CA ARG A 353 -32.29 6.06 37.00
C ARG A 353 -31.11 5.20 37.49
N GLN A 354 -31.47 4.33 38.42
CA GLN A 354 -30.79 3.15 38.99
C GLN A 354 -30.15 2.27 37.89
N SER A 355 -28.86 1.94 38.01
CA SER A 355 -28.27 0.76 38.69
C SER A 355 -28.73 -0.58 38.13
N ASP A 356 -27.80 -1.32 37.50
CA ASP A 356 -27.74 -2.76 37.72
C ASP A 356 -26.33 -3.31 37.52
N GLU A 357 -26.05 -4.36 38.31
CA GLU A 357 -24.75 -4.93 38.64
C GLU A 357 -24.13 -5.81 37.56
N SER A 358 -22.81 -5.94 37.70
CA SER A 358 -21.88 -6.91 37.12
C SER A 358 -22.31 -8.38 37.26
N THR A 359 -21.94 -9.24 36.29
CA THR A 359 -20.86 -10.26 36.46
C THR A 359 -20.58 -11.05 35.17
N GLU A 360 -19.28 -11.16 34.88
CA GLU A 360 -18.53 -12.32 34.34
C GLU A 360 -19.04 -13.07 33.09
N ASP A 361 -18.31 -12.90 31.99
CA ASP A 361 -17.64 -14.05 31.37
C ASP A 361 -16.35 -13.60 30.66
N ARG A 362 -15.20 -14.10 31.15
CA ARG A 362 -13.87 -13.87 30.56
C ARG A 362 -13.51 -15.14 29.79
N HIS A 363 -13.32 -15.03 28.49
CA HIS A 363 -12.56 -16.01 27.72
C HIS A 363 -11.29 -15.34 27.22
N ALA A 364 -10.19 -15.70 27.88
CA ALA A 364 -8.84 -15.54 27.37
C ALA A 364 -8.63 -16.59 26.27
N ALA A 365 -8.10 -16.17 25.14
CA ALA A 365 -7.46 -17.05 24.18
C ALA A 365 -6.05 -16.51 23.95
N ASP A 366 -5.10 -17.09 24.69
CA ASP A 366 -3.69 -17.06 24.36
C ASP A 366 -3.50 -17.74 23.00
N ALA A 367 -2.74 -17.11 22.11
CA ALA A 367 -2.22 -17.76 20.91
C ALA A 367 -0.69 -17.63 20.94
N ASP A 368 -0.05 -18.67 21.49
CA ASP A 368 1.38 -18.89 21.40
C ASP A 368 1.79 -19.09 19.94
N TYR A 369 2.79 -18.32 19.53
CA TYR A 369 3.47 -18.42 18.25
C TYR A 369 4.57 -19.48 18.37
N VAL A 370 4.45 -20.59 17.63
CA VAL A 370 5.52 -21.59 17.49
C VAL A 370 6.07 -21.53 16.07
N GLN A 371 7.34 -21.15 15.97
CA GLN A 371 8.17 -21.33 14.77
C GLN A 371 8.30 -22.81 14.43
N ALA A 372 8.19 -23.14 13.14
CA ALA A 372 8.64 -24.42 12.63
C ALA A 372 9.53 -24.20 11.41
N GLU A 373 10.83 -24.37 11.61
CA GLU A 373 11.79 -24.68 10.55
C GLU A 373 11.98 -26.20 10.43
N GLY A 374 12.08 -26.67 9.17
CA GLY A 374 13.03 -27.68 8.68
C GLY A 374 12.99 -29.14 9.17
N ALA A 375 12.59 -30.06 8.27
CA ALA A 375 13.24 -31.37 8.00
C ALA A 375 12.49 -32.06 6.82
N ALA A 376 13.07 -32.16 5.62
CA ALA A 376 14.04 -33.16 5.13
C ALA A 376 13.42 -34.51 4.67
N ASP A 377 13.48 -34.71 3.34
CA ASP A 377 13.63 -35.91 2.50
C ASP A 377 13.11 -37.28 2.92
N THR A 378 12.35 -37.91 2.00
CA THR A 378 12.55 -39.32 1.61
C THR A 378 12.26 -39.54 0.12
N GLU A 379 13.26 -40.08 -0.58
CA GLU A 379 13.21 -40.64 -1.94
C GLU A 379 12.25 -41.85 -2.06
N GLY A 380 11.75 -42.10 -3.28
CA GLY A 380 11.00 -43.33 -3.58
C GLY A 380 10.49 -43.51 -5.01
N ALA A 381 11.41 -43.82 -5.92
CA ALA A 381 11.29 -44.76 -7.07
C ALA A 381 10.19 -44.62 -8.15
N HIS A 382 10.67 -44.37 -9.37
CA HIS A 382 10.37 -45.02 -10.66
C HIS A 382 9.07 -45.82 -10.84
N GLU A 383 8.27 -45.42 -11.83
CA GLU A 383 7.72 -46.37 -12.82
C GLU A 383 7.46 -45.69 -14.18
N THR A 384 8.00 -46.32 -15.22
CA THR A 384 7.91 -45.96 -16.65
C THR A 384 6.65 -46.53 -17.27
N ALA A 385 5.94 -45.76 -18.10
CA ALA A 385 5.08 -46.31 -19.16
C ALA A 385 5.04 -45.36 -20.36
N ALA A 386 5.42 -45.92 -21.52
CA ALA A 386 5.46 -45.29 -22.82
C ALA A 386 4.17 -45.55 -23.62
N GLU A 387 4.11 -44.96 -24.82
CA GLU A 387 3.18 -45.17 -25.95
C GLU A 387 1.86 -44.36 -25.88
N THR A 388 1.36 -43.70 -26.93
CA THR A 388 1.69 -43.70 -28.37
C THR A 388 1.10 -42.42 -29.02
N GLN A 389 1.81 -41.80 -29.97
CA GLN A 389 1.23 -40.83 -30.92
C GLN A 389 0.92 -41.54 -32.26
N PRO A 390 -0.09 -41.10 -33.04
CA PRO A 390 -0.23 -41.47 -34.44
C PRO A 390 0.24 -40.35 -35.39
N GLU A 391 1.04 -40.73 -36.39
CA GLU A 391 1.43 -39.92 -37.54
C GLU A 391 0.27 -39.62 -38.52
N PRO A 392 0.39 -38.56 -39.36
CA PRO A 392 -0.28 -38.52 -40.66
C PRO A 392 0.68 -38.69 -41.84
N LYS A 393 0.21 -39.47 -42.83
CA LYS A 393 0.86 -39.81 -44.11
C LYS A 393 0.94 -38.61 -45.08
N THR A 394 2.04 -38.54 -45.81
CA THR A 394 2.28 -37.73 -47.04
C THR A 394 1.89 -38.45 -48.33
N VAL A 395 1.54 -37.70 -49.39
CA VAL A 395 1.86 -37.81 -50.87
C VAL A 395 0.84 -36.88 -51.59
N GLY A 396 1.14 -36.01 -52.57
CA GLY A 396 2.32 -35.75 -53.40
C GLY A 396 2.08 -34.58 -54.39
N ASP A 397 3.15 -34.24 -55.11
CA ASP A 397 3.49 -33.04 -55.92
C ASP A 397 2.62 -32.63 -57.13
N ALA A 398 2.69 -31.33 -57.51
CA ALA A 398 3.18 -30.85 -58.82
C ALA A 398 3.31 -29.29 -58.89
N ALA A 399 4.47 -28.80 -59.35
CA ALA A 399 4.80 -27.42 -59.78
C ALA A 399 5.04 -27.39 -61.32
N PRO A 400 5.52 -26.32 -62.02
CA PRO A 400 5.83 -24.91 -61.62
C PRO A 400 5.35 -23.83 -62.65
N ASP A 401 5.61 -22.53 -62.38
CA ASP A 401 5.96 -21.53 -63.43
C ASP A 401 6.55 -20.22 -62.83
N ASP A 402 7.34 -19.53 -63.66
CA ASP A 402 8.46 -18.59 -63.45
C ASP A 402 8.25 -17.20 -62.77
N ALA A 403 9.40 -16.66 -62.31
CA ALA A 403 9.77 -15.43 -61.55
C ALA A 403 9.67 -14.06 -62.35
N PRO A 404 10.16 -12.85 -61.91
CA PRO A 404 11.04 -12.49 -60.75
C PRO A 404 10.86 -11.10 -60.03
N SER A 405 11.79 -10.84 -59.07
CA SER A 405 12.29 -9.59 -58.40
C SER A 405 11.57 -9.09 -57.12
N GLU A 406 12.16 -9.22 -55.91
CA GLU A 406 13.22 -8.40 -55.22
C GLU A 406 12.74 -6.97 -54.92
N GLU A 407 12.68 -6.39 -53.70
CA GLU A 407 13.45 -6.51 -52.44
C GLU A 407 12.55 -6.26 -51.21
N ARG A 408 12.69 -7.02 -50.11
CA ARG A 408 12.43 -6.60 -48.71
C ARG A 408 13.16 -7.51 -47.72
N ASP A 409 13.50 -6.90 -46.58
CA ASP A 409 13.71 -7.49 -45.25
C ASP A 409 15.15 -7.70 -44.75
N GLU A 410 15.69 -6.65 -44.12
CA GLU A 410 16.52 -6.78 -42.92
C GLU A 410 16.05 -5.76 -41.87
N ALA A 411 15.41 -6.25 -40.80
CA ALA A 411 15.45 -5.72 -39.43
C ALA A 411 14.29 -6.29 -38.57
N ASN A 412 14.30 -7.61 -38.31
CA ASN A 412 13.71 -8.16 -37.08
C ASN A 412 14.22 -9.59 -36.84
N ALA A 413 15.51 -9.74 -36.57
CA ALA A 413 16.01 -10.97 -35.98
C ALA A 413 15.86 -10.84 -34.46
N GLY A 414 15.12 -11.77 -33.84
CA GLY A 414 15.10 -11.92 -32.38
C GLY A 414 16.50 -12.23 -31.83
N PRO A 415 16.66 -12.23 -30.49
CA PRO A 415 17.96 -12.48 -29.86
C PRO A 415 18.53 -13.81 -30.37
N SER A 416 19.82 -13.77 -30.71
CA SER A 416 20.54 -14.94 -31.18
C SER A 416 20.63 -15.99 -30.06
N SER A 417 20.96 -17.24 -30.42
CA SER A 417 21.19 -18.27 -29.41
C SER A 417 22.31 -17.90 -28.43
N GLU A 418 23.30 -17.13 -28.90
CA GLU A 418 24.37 -16.60 -28.04
C GLU A 418 23.84 -15.56 -27.04
N ASP A 419 22.89 -14.71 -27.45
CA ASP A 419 22.26 -13.72 -26.55
C ASP A 419 21.43 -14.40 -25.44
N LEU A 420 20.77 -15.52 -25.77
CA LEU A 420 20.01 -16.31 -24.81
C LEU A 420 20.91 -17.09 -23.84
N GLU A 421 22.06 -17.60 -24.32
CA GLU A 421 23.05 -18.26 -23.47
C GLU A 421 23.72 -17.28 -22.49
N VAL A 422 24.04 -16.07 -22.94
CA VAL A 422 24.59 -15.02 -22.07
C VAL A 422 23.57 -14.58 -21.01
N ALA A 423 22.28 -14.49 -21.36
CA ALA A 423 21.23 -14.17 -20.40
C ALA A 423 21.06 -15.26 -19.33
N ALA A 424 21.07 -16.54 -19.72
CA ALA A 424 20.99 -17.66 -18.79
C ALA A 424 22.20 -17.72 -17.85
N GLN A 425 23.39 -17.38 -18.35
CA GLN A 425 24.62 -17.38 -17.54
C GLN A 425 24.63 -16.23 -16.52
N LEU A 426 24.10 -15.07 -16.87
CA LEU A 426 23.93 -13.94 -15.94
C LEU A 426 22.89 -14.25 -14.84
N GLU A 427 21.81 -14.96 -15.17
CA GLU A 427 20.82 -15.41 -14.18
C GLU A 427 21.45 -16.39 -13.17
N GLN A 428 22.29 -17.31 -13.64
CA GLN A 428 22.98 -18.26 -12.78
C GLN A 428 24.01 -17.57 -11.85
N GLU A 429 24.76 -16.59 -12.35
CA GLU A 429 25.71 -15.80 -11.54
C GLU A 429 24.98 -14.96 -10.47
N LEU A 430 23.78 -14.45 -10.78
CA LEU A 430 22.94 -13.73 -9.82
C LEU A 430 22.38 -14.63 -8.73
N GLU A 431 21.98 -15.86 -9.05
CA GLU A 431 21.53 -16.84 -8.07
C GLU A 431 22.68 -17.28 -7.14
N GLU A 432 23.88 -17.52 -7.67
CA GLU A 432 25.06 -17.87 -6.88
C GLU A 432 25.47 -16.73 -5.92
N ALA A 433 25.47 -15.48 -6.40
CA ALA A 433 25.77 -14.32 -5.56
C ALA A 433 24.72 -14.10 -4.44
N LEU A 434 23.46 -14.43 -4.70
CA LEU A 434 22.39 -14.35 -3.71
C LEU A 434 22.54 -15.43 -2.63
N ILE A 435 22.94 -16.65 -3.02
CA ILE A 435 23.22 -17.75 -2.09
C ILE A 435 24.43 -17.42 -1.19
N GLU A 436 25.48 -16.81 -1.74
CA GLU A 436 26.67 -16.42 -0.99
C GLU A 436 26.38 -15.31 0.04
N GLN A 437 25.54 -14.33 -0.32
CA GLN A 437 25.06 -13.30 0.63
C GLN A 437 24.20 -13.86 1.77
N ILE A 438 23.45 -14.93 1.52
CA ILE A 438 22.65 -15.61 2.55
C ILE A 438 23.55 -16.41 3.50
N ALA A 439 24.64 -17.00 2.98
CA ALA A 439 25.61 -17.76 3.77
C ALA A 439 26.46 -16.87 4.70
N ASP A 440 26.83 -15.66 4.28
CA ASP A 440 27.62 -14.70 5.07
C ASP A 440 26.80 -13.96 6.16
N GLY A 441 25.48 -14.11 6.17
CA GLY A 441 24.57 -13.42 7.10
C GLY A 441 24.17 -14.20 8.36
N ALA A 442 24.62 -15.44 8.54
CA ALA A 442 24.24 -16.26 9.70
C ALA A 442 25.18 -16.03 10.91
N PRO A 443 24.66 -15.71 12.12
CA PRO A 443 25.48 -15.60 13.31
C PRO A 443 25.93 -16.98 13.83
N ASP A 444 27.20 -17.08 14.20
CA ASP A 444 27.89 -18.29 14.65
C ASP A 444 27.42 -18.69 16.08
N GLU A 445 26.45 -19.59 16.19
CA GLU A 445 26.02 -20.18 17.48
C GLU A 445 27.05 -21.21 18.00
N LYS A 446 28.09 -20.73 18.67
CA LYS A 446 28.85 -21.53 19.64
C LYS A 446 29.30 -20.68 20.82
N HIS A 447 28.52 -20.71 21.91
CA HIS A 447 28.99 -20.96 23.29
C HIS A 447 27.88 -20.62 24.29
N ALA A 448 27.11 -21.64 24.70
CA ALA A 448 26.42 -21.63 25.98
C ALA A 448 26.23 -23.08 26.43
N ASP A 449 27.13 -23.55 27.30
CA ASP A 449 26.82 -24.58 28.30
C ASP A 449 28.01 -24.71 29.25
N ALA A 450 27.83 -24.24 30.50
CA ALA A 450 28.20 -24.99 31.70
C ALA A 450 27.91 -24.20 33.00
N GLU A 451 27.25 -24.92 33.90
CA GLU A 451 27.30 -24.84 35.38
C GLU A 451 26.30 -23.95 36.15
N THR A 452 25.24 -24.61 36.59
CA THR A 452 24.75 -24.55 37.98
C THR A 452 24.65 -26.03 38.43
N THR A 453 25.30 -26.56 39.47
CA THR A 453 24.94 -26.44 40.89
C THR A 453 25.90 -27.32 41.73
N GLN A 454 26.46 -26.85 42.85
CA GLN A 454 26.54 -27.63 44.11
C GLN A 454 27.04 -26.81 45.33
N THR A 455 26.11 -26.57 46.26
CA THR A 455 26.21 -26.65 47.74
C THR A 455 27.50 -26.31 48.50
N GLY A 456 27.41 -25.42 49.51
CA GLY A 456 28.38 -25.40 50.63
C GLY A 456 28.29 -24.27 51.67
N LYS A 457 27.39 -24.43 52.67
CA LYS A 457 27.50 -24.05 54.10
C LYS A 457 28.03 -22.66 54.55
N GLN A 458 27.14 -21.98 55.28
CA GLN A 458 27.31 -21.00 56.38
C GLN A 458 28.71 -20.82 57.02
N LYS A 459 29.13 -19.55 57.19
CA LYS A 459 29.49 -18.97 58.51
C LYS A 459 29.59 -17.43 58.49
N THR A 460 28.79 -16.82 59.38
CA THR A 460 28.90 -15.53 60.11
C THR A 460 30.19 -14.71 59.97
N VAL A 461 30.07 -13.36 59.90
CA VAL A 461 30.52 -12.36 60.91
C VAL A 461 29.95 -10.96 60.56
N GLU A 462 29.32 -10.32 61.56
CA GLU A 462 28.88 -8.90 61.60
C GLU A 462 30.05 -7.90 61.72
N PRO A 463 29.84 -6.59 61.47
CA PRO A 463 30.91 -5.60 61.36
C PRO A 463 31.28 -4.94 62.71
N ALA A 464 32.53 -4.52 62.83
CA ALA A 464 33.01 -3.42 63.67
C ALA A 464 33.71 -2.44 62.69
N GLU A 465 33.56 -1.13 62.73
CA GLU A 465 33.25 -0.18 63.81
C GLU A 465 32.29 0.93 63.35
#